data_AF-A0A9X1SBW1-F1
#
_entry.id   AF-A0A9X1SBW1-F1
#
_cell.length_a   1.000
_cell.length_b   1.000
_cell.length_c   1.000
_cell.angle_alpha   90.00
_cell.angle_beta   90.00
_cell.angle_gamma   90.00
#
_symmetry.space_group_name_H-M   'P 1'
#
loop_
_entity.id
_entity.type
_entity.pdbx_description
1 polymer ?
#
loop_
_entity_poly.entity_id
_entity_poly.type
_entity_poly.pdbx_seq_one_letter_code
_entity_poly.pdbx_strand_id
1 'polypeptide(L)'
;MTSALSRMQALRRAVNLVNGTTAAGLLAARIGRVRVRSGPGGLLLAGGWELPLPHAAAFTVGNVVLYRSRVAREFDVAPASSLLRHEARHSSQYAVLGPAFLPLYFAAAGFSKLRTGDPASSNIFEILAGLSDGGYRPRPMRREVSCGCFRR
;
A
#
# COMPACT_ATOMS: atom_id res chain seq x y z
N MET A 1 6.78 10.07 23.06
CA MET A 1 7.19 8.75 23.57
C MET A 1 7.19 7.78 22.40
N THR A 2 8.37 7.42 21.87
CA THR A 2 8.47 6.33 20.87
C THR A 2 8.26 5.02 21.60
N SER A 3 7.08 4.42 21.46
CA SER A 3 6.80 3.08 21.99
C SER A 3 7.87 2.11 21.48
N ALA A 4 8.36 1.24 22.37
CA ALA A 4 9.30 0.19 21.98
C ALA A 4 8.71 -0.65 20.84
N LEU A 5 9.52 -0.90 19.81
CA LEU A 5 9.08 -1.71 18.66
C LEU A 5 8.75 -3.13 19.13
N SER A 6 7.64 -3.67 18.63
CA SER A 6 7.39 -5.10 18.84
C SER A 6 8.45 -5.92 18.10
N ARG A 7 8.71 -7.15 18.57
CA ARG A 7 9.65 -8.08 17.92
C ARG A 7 9.32 -8.29 16.43
N MET A 8 8.03 -8.35 16.10
CA MET A 8 7.57 -8.49 14.71
C MET A 8 7.82 -7.24 13.88
N GLN A 9 7.64 -6.04 14.45
CA GLN A 9 7.95 -4.79 13.76
C GLN A 9 9.45 -4.62 13.51
N ALA A 10 10.28 -5.00 14.50
CA ALA A 10 11.73 -5.00 14.38
C ALA A 10 12.18 -6.00 13.29
N LEU A 11 11.64 -7.22 13.30
CA LEU A 11 11.93 -8.23 12.28
C LEU A 11 11.53 -7.75 10.89
N ARG A 12 10.32 -7.24 10.71
CA ARG A 12 9.86 -6.68 9.42
C ARG A 12 10.81 -5.60 8.92
N ARG A 13 11.20 -4.66 9.78
CA ARG A 13 12.16 -3.60 9.43
C ARG A 13 13.51 -4.18 9.01
N ALA A 14 14.03 -5.15 9.74
CA ALA A 14 15.30 -5.79 9.44
C ALA A 14 15.26 -6.54 8.09
N VAL A 15 14.22 -7.34 7.86
CA VAL A 15 14.05 -8.09 6.60
C VAL A 15 13.91 -7.15 5.41
N ASN A 16 13.11 -6.08 5.55
CA ASN A 16 12.97 -5.07 4.50
C ASN A 16 14.23 -4.25 4.26
N LEU A 17 15.14 -4.19 5.24
CA LEU A 17 16.45 -3.57 5.05
C LEU A 17 17.38 -4.52 4.30
N VAL A 18 17.43 -5.79 4.72
CA VAL A 18 18.27 -6.84 4.12
C VAL A 18 17.87 -7.12 2.67
N ASN A 19 16.58 -7.17 2.35
CA ASN A 19 16.11 -7.41 0.98
C ASN A 19 16.22 -6.16 0.07
N GLY A 20 16.76 -5.05 0.56
CA GLY A 20 17.00 -3.80 -0.19
C GLY A 20 15.76 -2.98 -0.51
N THR A 21 14.55 -3.46 -0.21
CA THR A 21 13.30 -2.74 -0.56
C THR A 21 13.14 -1.43 0.23
N THR A 22 13.66 -1.36 1.46
CA THR A 22 13.71 -0.10 2.22
C THR A 22 14.63 0.91 1.55
N ALA A 23 15.78 0.48 1.01
CA ALA A 23 16.68 1.36 0.27
C ALA A 23 16.02 1.87 -1.01
N ALA A 24 15.28 1.01 -1.73
CA ALA A 24 14.48 1.42 -2.89
C ALA A 24 13.39 2.46 -2.52
N GLY A 25 12.71 2.28 -1.38
CA GLY A 25 11.73 3.26 -0.87
C GLY A 25 12.36 4.61 -0.50
N LEU A 26 13.55 4.59 0.09
CA LEU A 26 14.33 5.81 0.39
C LEU A 26 14.79 6.51 -0.89
N LEU A 27 15.22 5.74 -1.90
CA LEU A 27 15.56 6.29 -3.21
C LEU A 27 14.34 6.93 -3.88
N ALA A 28 13.17 6.27 -3.82
CA ALA A 28 11.91 6.84 -4.31
C ALA A 28 11.59 8.16 -3.58
N ALA A 29 11.71 8.19 -2.25
CA ALA A 29 11.52 9.41 -1.46
C ALA A 29 12.49 10.53 -1.90
N ARG A 30 13.74 10.17 -2.21
CA ARG A 30 14.76 11.11 -2.69
C ARG A 30 14.44 11.66 -4.09
N ILE A 31 13.92 10.81 -4.98
CA ILE A 31 13.43 11.20 -6.33
C ILE A 31 12.24 12.13 -6.21
N GLY A 32 11.27 11.80 -5.34
CA GLY A 32 10.12 12.66 -5.04
C GLY A 32 10.46 13.92 -4.24
N ARG A 33 11.73 14.10 -3.83
CA ARG A 33 12.21 15.20 -2.96
C ARG A 33 11.39 15.36 -1.68
N VAL A 34 10.87 14.26 -1.15
CA VAL A 34 10.05 14.25 0.07
C VAL A 34 10.91 14.02 1.31
N ARG A 35 10.53 14.64 2.42
CA ARG A 35 11.20 14.43 3.72
C ARG A 35 10.73 13.15 4.35
N VAL A 36 11.69 12.33 4.79
CA VAL A 36 11.44 11.08 5.50
C VAL A 36 11.50 11.33 7.00
N ARG A 37 10.47 10.89 7.73
CA ARG A 37 10.41 10.93 9.19
C ARG A 37 10.09 9.55 9.75
N SER A 38 10.50 9.28 10.99
CA SER A 38 10.10 8.03 11.66
C SER A 38 8.62 8.06 12.03
N GLY A 39 7.94 6.95 11.77
CA GLY A 39 6.54 6.73 12.10
C GLY A 39 6.31 5.59 13.10
N PRO A 40 5.05 5.37 13.49
CA PRO A 40 4.66 4.28 14.38
C PRO A 40 5.10 2.91 13.86
N GLY A 41 5.41 1.99 14.78
CA GLY A 41 5.78 0.62 14.43
C GLY A 41 7.06 0.49 13.60
N GLY A 42 7.93 1.51 13.65
CA GLY A 42 9.23 1.50 12.98
C GLY A 42 9.15 1.73 11.48
N LEU A 43 8.01 2.20 10.97
CA LEU A 43 7.85 2.65 9.58
C LEU A 43 8.61 3.96 9.35
N LEU A 44 8.98 4.20 8.10
CA LEU A 44 9.46 5.48 7.62
C LEU A 44 8.36 6.14 6.80
N LEU A 45 8.00 7.37 7.16
CA LEU A 45 6.91 8.12 6.56
C LEU A 45 7.51 9.24 5.70
N ALA A 46 7.16 9.25 4.42
CA ALA A 46 7.64 10.24 3.46
C ALA A 46 6.45 11.01 2.87
N GLY A 47 6.23 12.20 3.42
CA GLY A 47 5.09 13.04 3.05
C GLY A 47 5.42 14.08 1.99
N GLY A 48 4.43 14.46 1.20
CA GLY A 48 4.54 15.51 0.19
C GLY A 48 4.77 14.99 -1.23
N TRP A 49 4.32 13.78 -1.54
CA TRP A 49 4.49 13.22 -2.88
C TRP A 49 3.64 13.97 -3.91
N GLU A 50 4.29 14.70 -4.81
CA GLU A 50 3.63 15.52 -5.84
C GLU A 50 3.78 14.96 -7.26
N LEU A 51 4.67 13.98 -7.47
CA LEU A 51 4.86 13.37 -8.78
C LEU A 51 3.55 12.77 -9.32
N PRO A 52 3.34 12.80 -10.66
CA PRO A 52 2.08 12.39 -11.28
C PRO A 52 1.79 10.91 -11.05
N LEU A 53 2.82 10.08 -10.98
CA LEU A 53 2.72 8.66 -10.69
C LEU A 53 3.37 8.32 -9.35
N PRO A 54 2.85 7.34 -8.59
CA PRO A 54 1.56 6.65 -8.80
C PRO A 54 0.35 7.52 -8.38
N HIS A 55 -0.83 7.28 -8.98
CA HIS A 55 -2.09 8.03 -8.70
C HIS A 55 -2.73 7.74 -7.33
N ALA A 56 -2.11 6.90 -6.50
CA ALA A 56 -2.59 6.57 -5.17
C ALA A 56 -2.45 7.75 -4.18
N ALA A 57 -3.24 7.73 -3.12
CA ALA A 57 -3.13 8.70 -2.02
C ALA A 57 -1.91 8.44 -1.14
N ALA A 58 -1.61 7.17 -0.90
CA ALA A 58 -0.42 6.65 -0.25
C ALA A 58 0.02 5.34 -0.94
N PHE A 59 1.28 4.97 -0.77
CA PHE A 59 1.80 3.68 -1.22
C PHE A 59 3.04 3.31 -0.40
N THR A 60 3.30 2.01 -0.29
CA THR A 60 4.43 1.48 0.46
C THR A 60 5.49 0.88 -0.46
N VAL A 61 6.75 1.10 -0.12
CA VAL A 61 7.92 0.43 -0.72
C VAL A 61 8.84 -0.04 0.40
N GLY A 62 8.89 -1.36 0.63
CA GLY A 62 9.62 -1.94 1.75
C GLY A 62 9.09 -1.48 3.10
N ASN A 63 9.89 -0.72 3.84
CA ASN A 63 9.52 -0.15 5.13
C ASN A 63 9.28 1.38 5.07
N VAL A 64 9.16 1.94 3.86
CA VAL A 64 8.90 3.36 3.60
C VAL A 64 7.49 3.53 3.04
N VAL A 65 6.68 4.36 3.68
CA VAL A 65 5.33 4.75 3.24
C VAL A 65 5.41 6.16 2.66
N LEU A 66 5.09 6.29 1.38
CA LEU A 66 5.05 7.56 0.66
C LEU A 66 3.59 8.01 0.53
N TYR A 67 3.31 9.28 0.80
CA TYR A 67 1.94 9.79 0.73
C TYR A 67 1.86 11.23 0.25
N ARG A 68 0.70 11.59 -0.30
CA ARG A 68 0.41 12.94 -0.80
C ARG A 68 -0.02 13.87 0.32
N SER A 69 0.22 15.18 0.14
CA SER A 69 -0.13 16.22 1.12
C SER A 69 -1.61 16.19 1.53
N ARG A 70 -2.52 15.82 0.62
CA ARG A 70 -3.97 15.72 0.87
C ARG A 70 -4.36 14.71 1.97
N VAL A 71 -3.55 13.67 2.20
CA VAL A 71 -3.78 12.65 3.25
C VAL A 71 -2.79 12.77 4.40
N ALA A 72 -1.96 13.82 4.46
CA ALA A 72 -0.91 13.95 5.49
C ALA A 72 -1.45 13.86 6.93
N ARG A 73 -2.66 14.38 7.16
CA ARG A 73 -3.35 14.30 8.47
C ARG A 73 -3.57 12.87 8.94
N GLU A 74 -3.74 11.90 8.04
CA GLU A 74 -3.91 10.49 8.39
C GLU A 74 -2.61 9.86 8.91
N PHE A 75 -1.45 10.48 8.64
CA PHE A 75 -0.13 9.98 9.04
C PHE A 75 0.49 10.73 10.23
N ASP A 76 -0.10 11.85 10.64
CA ASP A 76 0.42 12.72 11.70
C ASP A 76 -0.23 12.47 13.08
N VAL A 77 -1.36 11.76 13.14
CA VAL A 77 -2.18 11.64 14.36
C VAL A 77 -2.00 10.26 15.01
N ALA A 78 -1.94 10.24 16.34
CA ALA A 78 -2.09 9.03 17.16
C ALA A 78 -3.52 8.97 17.72
N PRO A 79 -4.22 7.83 17.69
CA PRO A 79 -3.76 6.50 17.25
C PRO A 79 -3.56 6.39 15.73
N ALA A 80 -2.77 5.40 15.31
CA ALA A 80 -2.50 5.14 13.90
C ALA A 80 -3.80 5.01 13.10
N SER A 81 -3.94 5.84 12.06
CA SER A 81 -5.09 5.81 11.16
C SER A 81 -5.28 4.45 10.49
N SER A 82 -6.48 4.20 9.98
CA SER A 82 -6.75 3.01 9.16
C SER A 82 -5.82 2.92 7.96
N LEU A 83 -5.59 4.04 7.27
CA LEU A 83 -4.70 4.09 6.12
C LEU A 83 -3.26 3.74 6.51
N LEU A 84 -2.75 4.26 7.63
CA LEU A 84 -1.42 3.87 8.12
C LEU A 84 -1.34 2.38 8.45
N ARG A 85 -2.39 1.78 9.02
CA ARG A 85 -2.44 0.33 9.27
C ARG A 85 -2.45 -0.47 7.97
N HIS A 86 -3.19 -0.02 6.96
CA HIS A 86 -3.21 -0.62 5.63
C HIS A 86 -1.80 -0.63 5.01
N GLU A 87 -1.14 0.53 4.96
CA GLU A 87 0.24 0.64 4.46
C GLU A 87 1.23 -0.20 5.28
N ALA A 88 1.03 -0.29 6.61
CA ALA A 88 1.86 -1.16 7.46
C ALA A 88 1.76 -2.64 7.07
N ARG A 89 0.59 -3.12 6.62
CA ARG A 89 0.41 -4.50 6.15
C ARG A 89 1.12 -4.73 4.82
N HIS A 90 1.11 -3.77 3.89
CA HIS A 90 1.93 -3.84 2.67
C HIS A 90 3.42 -3.94 2.99
N SER A 91 3.89 -3.22 4.01
CA SER A 91 5.29 -3.35 4.44
C SER A 91 5.61 -4.77 4.94
N SER A 92 4.66 -5.45 5.59
CA SER A 92 4.83 -6.86 5.97
C SER A 92 4.81 -7.79 4.76
N GLN A 93 4.00 -7.50 3.74
CA GLN A 93 4.00 -8.25 2.48
C GLN A 93 5.35 -8.12 1.75
N TYR A 94 5.96 -6.92 1.74
CA TYR A 94 7.34 -6.72 1.28
C TYR A 94 8.36 -7.52 2.10
N ALA A 95 8.17 -7.66 3.41
CA ALA A 95 9.11 -8.45 4.20
C ALA A 95 9.07 -9.93 3.80
N VAL A 96 7.90 -10.45 3.43
CA VAL A 96 7.73 -11.85 3.01
C VAL A 96 8.17 -12.08 1.57
N LEU A 97 7.76 -11.20 0.64
CA LEU A 97 7.95 -11.41 -0.81
C LEU A 97 9.15 -10.63 -1.37
N GLY A 98 9.71 -9.70 -0.61
CA GLY A 98 10.80 -8.85 -1.04
C GLY A 98 10.46 -8.04 -2.29
N PRO A 99 11.42 -7.85 -3.22
CA PRO A 99 11.19 -7.08 -4.44
C PRO A 99 10.18 -7.73 -5.39
N ALA A 100 9.92 -9.04 -5.27
CA ALA A 100 8.92 -9.74 -6.08
C ALA A 100 7.49 -9.31 -5.75
N PHE A 101 7.26 -8.65 -4.61
CA PHE A 101 5.94 -8.08 -4.27
C PHE A 101 5.43 -7.14 -5.36
N LEU A 102 6.27 -6.24 -5.88
CA LEU A 102 5.86 -5.21 -6.83
C LEU A 102 5.28 -5.80 -8.13
N PRO A 103 5.99 -6.70 -8.86
CA PRO A 103 5.43 -7.31 -10.07
C PRO A 103 4.19 -8.17 -9.77
N LEU A 104 4.16 -8.92 -8.67
CA LEU A 104 3.00 -9.73 -8.29
C LEU A 104 1.78 -8.86 -7.97
N TYR A 105 2.00 -7.74 -7.28
CA TYR A 105 0.96 -6.76 -6.97
C TYR A 105 0.36 -6.17 -8.25
N PHE A 106 1.20 -5.74 -9.21
CA PHE A 106 0.71 -5.21 -10.48
C PHE A 106 -0.02 -6.26 -11.32
N ALA A 107 0.44 -7.52 -11.31
CA ALA A 107 -0.26 -8.61 -11.98
C ALA A 107 -1.66 -8.84 -11.36
N ALA A 108 -1.74 -8.90 -10.03
CA ALA A 108 -3.00 -9.06 -9.31
C ALA A 108 -3.96 -7.86 -9.53
N ALA A 109 -3.43 -6.64 -9.50
CA ALA A 109 -4.20 -5.43 -9.78
C ALA A 109 -4.71 -5.39 -11.23
N GLY A 110 -3.89 -5.77 -12.19
CA GLY A 110 -4.27 -5.89 -13.60
C GLY A 110 -5.37 -6.92 -13.81
N PHE A 111 -5.21 -8.11 -13.22
CA PHE A 111 -6.23 -9.16 -13.25
C PHE A 111 -7.54 -8.72 -12.60
N SER A 112 -7.47 -8.05 -11.44
CA SER A 112 -8.65 -7.47 -10.78
C SER A 112 -9.35 -6.46 -11.68
N LYS A 113 -8.60 -5.56 -12.31
CA LYS A 113 -9.14 -4.54 -13.21
C LYS A 113 -9.83 -5.17 -14.43
N LEU A 114 -9.26 -6.22 -15.02
CA LEU A 114 -9.88 -6.95 -16.13
C LEU A 114 -11.17 -7.66 -15.70
N ARG A 115 -11.22 -8.21 -14.49
CA ARG A 115 -12.37 -8.99 -14.00
C ARG A 115 -13.51 -8.15 -13.42
N THR A 116 -13.18 -7.07 -12.71
CA THR A 116 -14.14 -6.30 -11.89
C THR A 116 -14.27 -4.84 -12.32
N GLY A 117 -13.39 -4.36 -13.19
CA GLY A 117 -13.29 -2.94 -13.56
C GLY A 117 -12.52 -2.10 -12.54
N ASP A 118 -12.07 -2.70 -11.44
CA ASP A 118 -11.30 -2.01 -10.41
C ASP A 118 -10.06 -2.82 -9.97
N PRO A 119 -8.94 -2.15 -9.67
CA PRO A 119 -7.67 -2.83 -9.38
C PRO A 119 -7.58 -3.46 -7.98
N ALA A 120 -8.56 -3.24 -7.11
CA ALA A 120 -8.46 -3.60 -5.68
C ALA A 120 -9.37 -4.77 -5.29
N SER A 121 -10.59 -4.86 -5.81
CA SER A 121 -11.65 -5.76 -5.32
C SER A 121 -11.34 -7.25 -5.48
N SER A 122 -10.49 -7.64 -6.41
CA SER A 122 -9.97 -9.02 -6.56
C SER A 122 -8.46 -9.13 -6.36
N ASN A 123 -7.80 -8.08 -5.88
CA ASN A 123 -6.37 -8.12 -5.59
C ASN A 123 -6.16 -8.68 -4.18
N ILE A 124 -5.58 -9.88 -4.08
CA ILE A 124 -5.34 -10.55 -2.80
C ILE A 124 -4.47 -9.71 -1.86
N PHE A 125 -3.54 -8.91 -2.39
CA PHE A 125 -2.68 -8.06 -1.57
C PHE A 125 -3.47 -6.92 -0.92
N GLU A 126 -4.41 -6.33 -1.64
CA GLU A 126 -5.34 -5.30 -1.14
C GLU A 126 -6.34 -5.86 -0.14
N ILE A 127 -6.87 -7.06 -0.40
CA ILE A 127 -7.77 -7.77 0.52
C ILE A 127 -7.06 -8.08 1.83
N LEU A 128 -5.84 -8.62 1.77
CA LEU A 128 -5.01 -8.90 2.96
C LEU A 128 -4.55 -7.62 3.67
N ALA A 129 -4.38 -6.51 2.93
CA ALA A 129 -4.09 -5.20 3.50
C ALA A 129 -5.31 -4.53 4.15
N GLY A 130 -6.51 -5.02 3.85
CA GLY A 130 -7.77 -4.46 4.31
C GLY A 130 -8.26 -3.34 3.40
N LEU A 131 -9.16 -3.67 2.48
CA LEU A 131 -9.74 -2.73 1.50
C LEU A 131 -10.33 -1.48 2.15
N SER A 132 -11.15 -1.66 3.20
CA SER A 132 -11.80 -0.55 3.90
C SER A 132 -10.80 0.36 4.59
N ASP A 133 -9.70 -0.20 5.10
CA ASP A 133 -8.65 0.57 5.76
C ASP A 133 -7.88 1.45 4.75
N GLY A 134 -7.73 1.00 3.50
CA GLY A 134 -7.14 1.74 2.38
C GLY A 134 -8.09 2.72 1.67
N GLY A 135 -9.33 2.86 2.16
CA GLY A 135 -10.34 3.74 1.58
C GLY A 135 -11.11 3.13 0.40
N TYR A 136 -10.93 1.84 0.10
CA TYR A 136 -11.68 1.14 -0.93
C TYR A 136 -13.00 0.58 -0.38
N ARG A 137 -14.09 0.81 -1.11
CA ARG A 137 -15.34 0.08 -0.91
C ARG A 137 -15.33 -1.14 -1.85
N PRO A 138 -15.55 -2.38 -1.35
CA PRO A 138 -15.65 -3.54 -2.21
C PRO A 138 -16.70 -3.31 -3.29
N ARG A 139 -16.34 -3.40 -4.57
CA ARG A 139 -17.35 -3.39 -5.63
C ARG A 139 -17.90 -4.80 -5.79
N PRO A 140 -19.23 -4.98 -5.87
CA PRO A 140 -19.79 -6.28 -6.19
C PRO A 140 -19.23 -6.72 -7.55
N MET A 141 -18.87 -8.00 -7.66
CA MET A 141 -18.39 -8.58 -8.92
C MET A 141 -19.33 -8.17 -10.04
N ARG A 142 -18.76 -7.71 -11.17
CA ARG A 142 -19.51 -7.59 -12.41
C ARG A 142 -19.95 -8.99 -12.80
N ARG A 143 -21.13 -9.41 -12.34
CA ARG A 143 -21.86 -10.48 -13.01
C ARG A 143 -22.26 -9.88 -14.34
N GLU A 144 -21.63 -10.32 -15.41
CA GLU A 144 -22.28 -10.28 -16.71
C GLU A 144 -23.59 -11.08 -16.58
N VAL A 145 -24.67 -10.35 -16.35
CA VAL A 145 -26.04 -10.75 -16.67
C VAL A 145 -26.47 -9.67 -17.65
N SER A 146 -26.84 -9.92 -18.90
CA SER A 146 -27.51 -11.06 -19.51
C SER A 146 -27.07 -11.11 -20.99
N CYS A 147 -26.66 -12.27 -21.52
CA CYS A 147 -27.51 -13.12 -22.36
C CYS A 147 -28.42 -12.31 -23.31
N GLY A 148 -28.06 -12.31 -24.59
CA GLY A 148 -29.00 -11.95 -25.64
C GLY A 148 -30.18 -12.92 -25.62
N CYS A 149 -31.40 -12.38 -25.69
CA CYS A 149 -32.54 -13.14 -26.17
C CYS A 149 -33.38 -12.25 -27.08
N PHE A 150 -33.32 -12.64 -28.35
CA PHE A 150 -34.17 -12.27 -29.47
C PHE A 150 -35.63 -12.67 -29.20
N ARG A 151 -36.60 -11.74 -29.36
CA ARG A 151 -38.06 -11.92 -29.60
C ARG A 151 -38.76 -10.62 -29.15
N ARG A 152 -39.64 -9.95 -29.90
CA ARG A 152 -40.33 -10.18 -31.18
C ARG A 152 -40.47 -8.84 -31.89
#